data_AF-A0A842N9S9-F1
#
_entry.id   AF-A0A842N9S9-F1
#
_cell.length_a   1.000
_cell.length_b   1.000
_cell.length_c   1.000
_cell.angle_alpha   90.00
_cell.angle_beta   90.00
_cell.angle_gamma   90.00
#
_symmetry.space_group_name_H-M   'P 1'
#
loop_
_entity.id
_entity.type
_entity.pdbx_description
1 polymer ?
#
loop_
_entity_poly.entity_id
_entity_poly.type
_entity_poly.pdbx_seq_one_letter_code
_entity_poly.pdbx_strand_id
1 'polypeptide(L)' 'MEFREIYCANCKKVIGRYNMKFYSEDKIAELMKTSHVTHVRNGHEVNIRKFVKN' A
#
# COMPACT_ATOMS: atom_id res chain seq x y z
N MET A 1 9.97 0.67 14.38
CA MET A 1 8.82 -0.19 13.97
C MET A 1 8.76 -0.21 12.46
N GLU A 2 8.59 -1.39 11.86
CA GLU A 2 8.58 -1.58 10.40
C GLU A 2 7.16 -1.50 9.85
N PHE A 3 6.91 -0.48 9.03
CA PHE A 3 5.64 -0.27 8.34
C PHE A 3 5.89 -0.39 6.83
N ARG A 4 4.85 -0.72 6.09
CA ARG A 4 4.80 -0.58 4.64
C ARG A 4 3.76 0.45 4.30
N GLU A 5 4.14 1.46 3.55
CA GLU A 5 3.21 2.44 3.03
C GLU A 5 2.93 2.17 1.56
N ILE A 6 1.68 2.35 1.18
CA ILE A 6 1.22 2.27 -0.19
C ILE A 6 1.17 3.70 -0.72
N TYR A 7 2.00 3.98 -1.71
CA TYR A 7 2.04 5.26 -2.39
C TYR A 7 1.43 5.12 -3.79
N CYS A 8 0.43 5.93 -4.11
CA CYS A 8 -0.09 6.04 -5.45
C CYS A 8 0.69 7.12 -6.21
N ALA A 9 1.40 6.74 -7.27
CA ALA A 9 2.11 7.69 -8.13
C ALA A 9 1.15 8.57 -8.92
N ASN A 10 0.02 8.00 -9.34
CA ASN A 10 -0.99 8.70 -10.10
C ASN A 10 -1.72 9.77 -9.26
N CYS A 11 -2.06 9.47 -8.00
CA CYS A 11 -2.65 10.44 -7.07
C CYS A 11 -1.63 11.25 -6.27
N LYS A 12 -0.33 10.97 -6.44
CA LYS A 12 0.79 11.50 -5.66
C LYS A 12 0.55 11.50 -4.13
N LYS A 13 -0.19 10.52 -3.62
CA LYS A 13 -0.56 10.44 -2.19
C LYS A 13 -0.35 9.05 -1.62
N VAL A 14 -0.15 9.02 -0.30
CA VAL A 14 -0.15 7.77 0.47
C VAL A 14 -1.60 7.34 0.67
N ILE A 15 -1.93 6.12 0.23
CA ILE A 15 -3.29 5.55 0.31
C ILE A 15 -3.48 4.71 1.57
N GLY A 16 -2.39 4.14 2.09
CA GLY A 16 -2.44 3.31 3.30
C GLY A 16 -1.07 3.09 3.92
N ARG A 17 -1.04 2.84 5.22
CA ARG A 17 0.14 2.44 5.98
C ARG A 17 -0.21 1.18 6.77
N TYR A 18 0.57 0.13 6.57
CA TYR A 18 0.32 -1.19 7.14
C TYR A 18 1.50 -1.62 7.99
N ASN A 19 1.22 -2.14 9.18
CA ASN A 19 2.25 -2.69 10.05
C ASN A 19 2.75 -4.03 9.48
N MET A 20 4.05 -4.15 9.22
CA MET A 20 4.64 -5.36 8.66
C MET A 20 4.59 -6.55 9.65
N LYS A 21 4.44 -6.26 10.95
CA LYS A 21 4.23 -7.29 12.00
C LYS A 21 2.87 -7.99 11.95
N PHE A 22 1.84 -7.32 11.44
CA PHE A 22 0.46 -7.82 11.46
C PHE A 22 -0.06 -8.14 10.05
N TYR A 23 0.49 -7.48 9.04
CA TYR A 23 0.09 -7.60 7.65
C TYR A 23 1.28 -8.04 6.81
N SER A 24 1.24 -9.30 6.37
CA SER A 24 2.14 -9.83 5.34
C SER A 24 1.86 -9.18 3.98
N GLU A 25 2.84 -9.21 3.08
CA GLU A 25 2.73 -8.62 1.73
C GLU A 25 1.49 -9.07 0.97
N ASP A 26 1.15 -10.36 1.09
CA ASP A 26 0.00 -10.96 0.43
C ASP A 26 -1.33 -10.35 0.93
N LYS A 27 -1.50 -10.22 2.25
CA LYS A 27 -2.65 -9.54 2.85
C LYS A 27 -2.72 -8.07 2.47
N ILE A 28 -1.58 -7.39 2.40
CA ILE A 28 -1.53 -5.98 1.97
C ILE A 28 -1.96 -5.88 0.50
N ALA A 29 -1.51 -6.79 -0.36
CA ALA A 29 -1.91 -6.84 -1.77
C ALA A 29 -3.40 -7.15 -1.94
N GLU A 30 -3.98 -8.01 -1.10
CA GLU A 30 -5.42 -8.29 -1.09
C GLU A 30 -6.26 -7.10 -0.60
N LEU A 31 -5.86 -6.48 0.52
CA LEU A 31 -6.47 -5.24 1.03
C LEU A 31 -6.38 -4.13 0.00
N MET A 32 -5.28 -4.06 -0.73
CA MET A 32 -5.08 -3.09 -1.79
C MET A 32 -5.99 -3.38 -2.99
N LYS A 33 -6.13 -4.64 -3.39
CA LYS A 33 -7.06 -5.05 -4.46
C LYS A 33 -8.52 -4.87 -4.07
N THR A 34 -8.86 -4.89 -2.79
CA THR A 34 -10.24 -4.75 -2.30
C THR A 34 -10.59 -3.30 -1.98
N SER A 35 -9.86 -2.66 -1.08
CA SER A 35 -10.11 -1.29 -0.61
C SER A 35 -9.67 -0.22 -1.61
N HIS A 36 -8.69 -0.52 -2.47
CA HIS A 36 -8.19 0.40 -3.50
C HIS A 36 -8.40 -0.17 -4.91
N VAL A 37 -9.40 -1.05 -5.09
CA VAL A 37 -9.76 -1.66 -6.38
C VAL A 37 -9.96 -0.61 -7.47
N THR A 38 -10.50 0.56 -7.12
CA THR A 38 -10.75 1.67 -8.03
C THR A 38 -9.46 2.32 -8.51
N HIS A 39 -8.36 2.27 -7.75
CA HIS A 39 -7.06 2.75 -8.21
C HIS A 39 -6.35 1.69 -9.06
N VAL A 40 -6.35 0.42 -8.64
CA VAL A 40 -5.69 -0.67 -9.36
C VAL A 40 -6.39 -0.99 -10.70
N ARG A 41 -7.73 -1.05 -10.73
CA ARG A 41 -8.50 -1.26 -11.96
C ARG A 41 -8.42 -0.07 -12.93
N ASN A 42 -8.19 1.14 -12.41
CA ASN A 42 -8.07 2.34 -13.23
C ASN A 42 -6.63 2.58 -13.72
N GLY A 43 -5.75 1.58 -13.58
CA GLY A 43 -4.36 1.63 -14.05
C GLY A 43 -3.46 2.56 -13.24
N HIS A 44 -3.82 2.90 -12.01
CA HIS A 44 -2.95 3.72 -11.18
C HIS A 44 -1.72 2.93 -10.75
N GLU A 45 -0.57 3.47 -11.08
CA GLU A 45 0.70 2.92 -10.61
C GLU A 45 0.84 3.18 -9.11
N VAL A 46 0.97 2.08 -8.38
CA VAL A 46 0.92 2.04 -6.92
C VAL A 46 2.15 1.29 -6.44
N ASN A 47 2.93 1.97 -5.61
CA ASN A 47 4.22 1.52 -5.14
C ASN A 47 4.14 1.23 -3.65
N ILE A 48 4.53 0.03 -3.26
CA ILE A 48 4.64 -0.37 -1.86
C ILE A 48 6.06 0.00 -1.41
N ARG A 49 6.17 0.93 -0.46
CA ARG A 49 7.44 1.41 0.08
C ARG A 49 7.58 0.90 1.52
N LYS A 50 8.76 0.38 1.87
CA LYS A 50 9.06 0.04 3.26
C LYS A 50 9.39 1.33 4.01
N PHE A 51 8.60 1.63 5.03
CA PHE A 51 8.83 2.74 5.94
C PHE A 51 9.28 2.19 7.30
N VAL A 52 10.58 2.26 7.57
CA VAL A 52 11.13 1.92 8.87
C VAL A 52 11.27 3.21 9.66
N LYS A 53 10.44 3.39 10.68
CA LYS A 53 10.65 4.48 11.64
C LYS A 53 11.81 4.06 12.54
N ASN A 54 12.98 4.67 12.30
CA ASN A 54 14.18 4.57 13.13
C ASN A 54 13.95 5.25 14.48
#